data_AF-A0A7S2Q938-F1
#
_entry.id   AF-A0A7S2Q938-F1
#
_cell.length_a   1.000
_cell.length_b   1.000
_cell.length_c   1.000
_cell.angle_alpha   90.00
_cell.angle_beta   90.00
_cell.angle_gamma   90.00
#
_symmetry.space_group_name_H-M   'P 1'
#
loop_
_entity.id
_entity.type
_entity.pdbx_description
1 polymer ?
#
loop_
_entity_poly.entity_id
_entity_poly.type
_entity_poly.pdbx_seq_one_letter_code
_entity_poly.pdbx_strand_id
1 'polypeptide(L)'
;QLDTMDDAGNYQAVRLRGDAHKKGFWHRYVHVWVVDVPGERLMMQHRAATKKLFGDLWTCCTGHVSVGEPSLLHAQRAIESDFKRSYPERLFEFMFTCKEETDHLGLKLKQVIDVYALPLENPPSTSTLAVDSEEADAIKYVTLAELKDIYAQKDPGHVIISNPMYHQRFFYIMAKLIRRYVDNMPQEDSDDERHNQKAKQLLDTYSPEGDLSEPGPRGEVHRGGTWHRAAHVWLLDAAGGRALMIQRSKKKRHFRSQWTCSTAHIGAGESSRPAAIKSIKSDIGLTHIEDHEVELIFQAQNESDTGAGIVLKQVVDVYCVQLPSAGYLSAPPPEALTLAPGEVDQVSYCAIDELELIWDEGKAAHPNVVIPSSDEYKQRLLFYMRQKVRKFKQAAVGQGNGGQ
;
A
#
# COMPACT_ATOMS: atom_id res chain seq x y z
N GLN A 1 23.14 24.68 20.03
CA GLN A 1 22.57 25.41 21.20
C GLN A 1 21.06 25.52 20.99
N LEU A 2 20.28 25.80 22.03
CA LEU A 2 18.82 25.87 21.96
C LEU A 2 18.33 27.18 22.58
N ASP A 3 17.27 27.75 22.01
CA ASP A 3 16.46 28.75 22.69
C ASP A 3 15.63 28.06 23.78
N THR A 4 15.82 28.49 25.02
CA THR A 4 15.11 27.96 26.18
C THR A 4 14.03 28.90 26.67
N MET A 5 12.96 28.32 27.21
CA MET A 5 11.74 29.01 27.63
C MET A 5 11.40 28.65 29.09
N ASP A 6 10.61 29.50 29.71
CA ASP A 6 9.96 29.23 31.00
C ASP A 6 8.72 28.33 30.85
N ASP A 7 8.07 28.00 31.97
CA ASP A 7 6.85 27.19 31.96
C ASP A 7 5.66 27.90 31.29
N ALA A 8 5.67 29.24 31.18
CA ALA A 8 4.67 30.02 30.45
C ALA A 8 4.95 30.07 28.93
N GLY A 9 6.13 29.61 28.49
CA GLY A 9 6.56 29.62 27.08
C GLY A 9 7.28 30.90 26.65
N ASN A 10 7.64 31.78 27.59
CA ASN A 10 8.43 32.97 27.28
C ASN A 10 9.89 32.61 27.12
N TYR A 11 10.57 33.22 26.15
CA TYR A 11 12.01 33.07 25.95
C TYR A 11 12.78 33.49 27.22
N GLN A 12 13.78 32.70 27.60
CA GLN A 12 14.67 32.99 28.72
C GLN A 12 16.11 33.24 28.28
N ALA A 13 16.72 32.27 27.60
CA ALA A 13 18.13 32.33 27.23
C ALA A 13 18.50 31.27 26.19
N VAL A 14 19.61 31.49 25.50
CA VAL A 14 20.31 30.45 24.75
C VAL A 14 21.08 29.54 25.71
N ARG A 15 20.91 28.21 25.58
CA ARG A 15 21.63 27.22 26.40
C ARG A 15 22.17 26.05 25.59
N LEU A 16 23.14 25.33 26.15
CA LEU A 16 23.57 24.05 25.59
C LEU A 16 22.44 23.01 25.75
N ARG A 17 22.28 22.13 24.75
CA ARG A 17 21.26 21.06 24.77
C ARG A 17 21.36 20.19 26.02
N GLY A 18 22.57 19.82 26.42
CA GLY A 18 22.80 19.03 27.63
C GLY A 18 22.32 19.73 28.89
N ASP A 19 22.53 21.05 29.00
CA ASP A 19 22.07 21.83 30.15
C ASP A 19 20.55 21.99 30.18
N ALA A 20 19.92 22.14 29.00
CA ALA A 20 18.48 22.18 28.87
C ALA A 20 17.84 20.90 29.44
N HIS A 21 18.34 19.73 29.07
CA HIS A 21 17.83 18.44 29.58
C HIS A 21 18.18 18.19 31.06
N LYS A 22 19.39 18.53 31.50
CA LYS A 22 19.81 18.33 32.90
C LYS A 22 19.04 19.21 33.88
N LYS A 23 18.71 20.43 33.49
CA LYS A 23 18.03 21.43 34.34
C LYS A 23 16.53 21.53 34.07
N GLY A 24 16.02 20.85 33.04
CA GLY A 24 14.60 20.86 32.68
C GLY A 24 14.13 22.20 32.14
N PHE A 25 14.86 22.79 31.21
CA PHE A 25 14.40 23.99 30.51
C PHE A 25 13.57 23.61 29.28
N TRP A 26 12.40 24.24 29.14
CA TRP A 26 11.58 24.11 27.94
C TRP A 26 12.37 24.59 26.73
N HIS A 27 12.28 23.86 25.62
CA HIS A 27 12.92 24.24 24.36
C HIS A 27 12.09 23.74 23.18
N ARG A 28 12.29 24.34 22.01
CA ARG A 28 11.59 23.96 20.80
C ARG A 28 12.10 22.63 20.25
N TYR A 29 11.16 21.83 19.76
CA TYR A 29 11.39 20.52 19.17
C TYR A 29 10.45 20.34 17.99
N VAL A 30 10.81 19.50 17.02
CA VAL A 30 9.96 19.19 15.88
C VAL A 30 9.77 17.70 15.72
N HIS A 31 8.54 17.30 15.39
CA HIS A 31 8.22 15.97 14.89
C HIS A 31 7.76 16.11 13.44
N VAL A 32 8.33 15.29 12.56
CA VAL A 32 7.94 15.22 11.15
C VAL A 32 7.48 13.82 10.82
N TRP A 33 6.19 13.70 10.50
CA TRP A 33 5.57 12.46 10.07
C TRP A 33 5.52 12.41 8.55
N VAL A 34 6.33 11.54 7.94
CA VAL A 34 6.25 11.28 6.50
C VAL A 34 5.05 10.38 6.24
N VAL A 35 4.15 10.85 5.38
CA VAL A 35 2.88 10.17 5.09
C VAL A 35 2.94 9.62 3.67
N ASP A 36 2.89 8.30 3.55
CA ASP A 36 2.52 7.63 2.31
C ASP A 36 1.01 7.79 2.14
N VAL A 37 0.64 8.85 1.42
CA VAL A 37 -0.75 9.20 1.18
C VAL A 37 -1.48 8.08 0.39
N PRO A 38 -0.91 7.57 -0.72
CA PRO A 38 -1.52 6.45 -1.45
C PRO A 38 -1.75 5.17 -0.67
N GLY A 39 -0.76 4.75 0.10
CA GLY A 39 -0.85 3.54 0.91
C GLY A 39 -1.58 3.76 2.23
N GLU A 40 -1.98 4.99 2.55
CA GLU A 40 -2.60 5.38 3.81
C GLU A 40 -1.74 4.99 5.03
N ARG A 41 -0.41 5.13 4.90
CA ARG A 41 0.60 4.72 5.88
C ARG A 41 1.49 5.87 6.35
N LEU A 42 2.09 5.68 7.50
CA LEU A 42 3.06 6.58 8.13
C LEU A 42 4.42 5.90 8.18
N MET A 43 5.46 6.63 7.79
CA MET A 43 6.82 6.14 7.92
C MET A 43 7.28 6.27 9.38
N MET A 44 7.87 5.21 9.90
CA MET A 44 8.63 5.21 11.14
C MET A 44 10.07 4.82 10.85
N GLN A 45 11.00 5.37 11.64
CA GLN A 45 12.40 5.01 11.64
C GLN A 45 12.77 4.32 12.94
N HIS A 46 13.61 3.28 12.84
CA HIS A 46 14.26 2.65 13.97
C HIS A 46 15.54 3.42 14.27
N ARG A 47 15.61 4.01 15.46
CA ARG A 47 16.72 4.86 15.85
C ARG A 47 17.97 4.04 16.06
N ALA A 48 19.10 4.51 15.54
CA ALA A 48 20.37 3.84 15.69
C ALA A 48 20.69 3.55 17.17
N ALA A 49 21.18 2.33 17.46
CA ALA A 49 21.54 1.88 18.81
C ALA A 49 22.51 2.83 19.54
N THR A 50 23.33 3.57 18.79
CA THR A 50 24.33 4.52 19.31
C THR A 50 23.70 5.80 19.89
N LYS A 51 22.39 6.03 19.70
CA LYS A 51 21.68 7.19 20.25
C LYS A 51 21.58 7.10 21.77
N LYS A 52 22.10 8.12 22.44
CA LYS A 52 22.07 8.26 23.91
C LYS A 52 20.66 8.23 24.53
N LEU A 53 19.67 8.73 23.81
CA LEU A 53 18.27 8.76 24.26
C LEU A 53 17.42 8.09 23.21
N PHE A 54 16.60 7.13 23.68
CA PHE A 54 15.67 6.37 22.86
C PHE A 54 16.36 5.67 21.67
N GLY A 55 17.57 5.15 21.85
CA GLY A 55 18.19 4.23 20.86
C GLY A 55 17.43 2.91 20.83
N ASP A 56 17.48 2.21 19.69
CA ASP A 56 16.75 0.95 19.44
C ASP A 56 15.23 1.05 19.58
N LEU A 57 14.67 2.25 19.36
CA LEU A 57 13.22 2.49 19.40
C LEU A 57 12.72 3.06 18.07
N TRP A 58 11.51 2.67 17.72
CA TRP A 58 10.78 3.19 16.56
C TRP A 58 10.12 4.54 16.87
N THR A 59 10.26 5.51 15.96
CA THR A 59 9.63 6.84 16.06
C THR A 59 9.46 7.49 14.69
N CYS A 60 8.77 8.63 14.63
CA CYS A 60 8.86 9.56 13.51
C CYS A 60 10.22 10.28 13.45
N CYS A 61 10.46 11.06 12.39
CA CYS A 61 11.63 11.93 12.32
C CYS A 61 11.50 13.07 13.34
N THR A 62 12.58 13.37 14.07
CA THR A 62 12.53 14.31 15.19
C THR A 62 13.77 15.20 15.22
N GLY A 63 13.66 16.42 15.74
CA GLY A 63 14.79 17.35 15.74
C GLY A 63 14.70 18.47 16.79
N HIS A 64 15.85 18.82 17.36
CA HIS A 64 16.02 19.98 18.24
C HIS A 64 16.17 21.26 17.42
N VAL A 65 15.25 22.20 17.55
CA VAL A 65 15.32 23.48 16.81
C VAL A 65 16.50 24.32 17.30
N SER A 66 17.35 24.75 16.37
CA SER A 66 18.52 25.58 16.69
C SER A 66 18.10 27.00 17.10
N VAL A 67 19.01 27.71 17.76
CA VAL A 67 18.83 29.11 18.16
C VAL A 67 18.44 29.98 16.97
N GLY A 68 17.36 30.75 17.12
CA GLY A 68 16.86 31.69 16.12
C GLY A 68 16.29 31.05 14.84
N GLU A 69 16.21 29.72 14.77
CA GLU A 69 15.75 29.00 13.58
C GLU A 69 14.24 28.77 13.63
N PRO A 70 13.50 28.99 12.52
CA PRO A 70 12.10 28.58 12.44
C PRO A 70 11.96 27.06 12.51
N SER A 71 10.95 26.56 13.22
CA SER A 71 10.68 25.12 13.35
C SER A 71 10.57 24.40 12.00
N LEU A 72 9.97 25.05 10.98
CA LEU A 72 9.82 24.48 9.64
C LEU A 72 11.18 24.23 8.96
N LEU A 73 12.12 25.17 9.08
CA LEU A 73 13.46 24.99 8.52
C LEU A 73 14.17 23.80 9.18
N HIS A 74 14.01 23.67 10.50
CA HIS A 74 14.55 22.51 11.22
C HIS A 74 13.87 21.20 10.81
N ALA A 75 12.55 21.20 10.58
CA ALA A 75 11.81 20.04 10.08
C ALA A 75 12.35 19.56 8.72
N GLN A 76 12.65 20.49 7.79
CA GLN A 76 13.26 20.16 6.50
C GLN A 76 14.65 19.55 6.67
N ARG A 77 15.49 20.14 7.53
CA ARG A 77 16.85 19.65 7.80
C ARG A 77 16.86 18.30 8.49
N ALA A 78 15.89 18.02 9.36
CA ALA A 78 15.75 16.71 10.00
C ALA A 78 15.48 15.62 8.95
N ILE A 79 14.56 15.88 8.01
CA ILE A 79 14.30 14.96 6.88
C ILE A 79 15.53 14.78 5.98
N GLU A 80 16.22 15.88 5.65
CA GLU A 80 17.44 15.84 4.83
C GLU A 80 18.58 15.08 5.51
N SER A 81 18.75 15.26 6.82
CA SER A 81 19.76 14.58 7.61
C SER A 81 19.45 13.08 7.71
N ASP A 82 18.26 12.71 8.18
CA ASP A 82 17.89 11.33 8.50
C ASP A 82 17.75 10.48 7.23
N PHE A 83 17.18 11.03 6.16
CA PHE A 83 16.79 10.27 4.95
C PHE A 83 17.55 10.67 3.68
N LYS A 84 18.56 11.56 3.79
CA LYS A 84 19.37 12.06 2.67
C LYS A 84 18.51 12.55 1.49
N ARG A 85 17.35 13.13 1.79
CA ARG A 85 16.37 13.64 0.81
C ARG A 85 15.88 15.03 1.20
N SER A 86 15.80 15.90 0.21
CA SER A 86 15.23 17.24 0.39
C SER A 86 13.84 17.30 -0.26
N TYR A 87 12.92 17.99 0.42
CA TYR A 87 11.56 18.22 -0.06
C TYR A 87 11.24 19.72 -0.01
N PRO A 88 10.50 20.25 -1.00
CA PRO A 88 10.14 21.66 -1.01
C PRO A 88 9.24 22.01 0.17
N GLU A 89 9.46 23.21 0.73
CA GLU A 89 8.78 23.72 1.94
C GLU A 89 7.26 23.57 1.89
N ARG A 90 6.65 23.82 0.72
CA ARG A 90 5.19 23.72 0.49
C ARG A 90 4.59 22.35 0.80
N LEU A 91 5.39 21.29 0.88
CA LEU A 91 4.90 19.94 1.21
C LEU A 91 4.83 19.69 2.72
N PHE A 92 5.44 20.53 3.55
CA PHE A 92 5.39 20.37 5.00
C PHE A 92 4.14 21.07 5.55
N GLU A 93 3.14 20.29 5.95
CA GLU A 93 1.92 20.79 6.56
C GLU A 93 2.08 20.86 8.08
N PHE A 94 2.07 22.07 8.64
CA PHE A 94 2.00 22.25 10.10
C PHE A 94 0.66 21.72 10.62
N MET A 95 0.69 20.82 11.60
CA MET A 95 -0.50 20.23 12.19
C MET A 95 -0.91 20.96 13.48
N PHE A 96 -0.01 21.02 14.46
CA PHE A 96 -0.24 21.66 15.76
C PHE A 96 1.05 21.77 16.58
N THR A 97 1.01 22.61 17.62
CA THR A 97 2.01 22.65 18.69
C THR A 97 1.46 22.00 19.96
N CYS A 98 2.32 21.32 20.71
CA CYS A 98 1.99 20.75 22.02
C CYS A 98 3.21 20.75 22.95
N LYS A 99 2.97 20.69 24.27
CA LYS A 99 4.03 20.52 25.27
C LYS A 99 4.17 19.05 25.64
N GLU A 100 5.39 18.58 25.78
CA GLU A 100 5.70 17.24 26.27
C GLU A 100 6.69 17.36 27.43
N GLU A 101 6.39 16.65 28.52
CA GLU A 101 7.27 16.58 29.68
C GLU A 101 7.39 15.12 30.12
N THR A 102 8.61 14.59 30.01
CA THR A 102 8.91 13.21 30.43
C THR A 102 10.26 13.17 31.14
N ASP A 103 10.34 12.37 32.20
CA ASP A 103 11.61 12.04 32.85
C ASP A 103 12.22 10.77 32.23
N HIS A 104 13.47 10.84 31.78
CA HIS A 104 14.15 9.69 31.18
C HIS A 104 15.64 9.68 31.53
N LEU A 105 16.13 8.58 32.12
CA LEU A 105 17.52 8.41 32.55
C LEU A 105 18.03 9.59 33.42
N GLY A 106 17.17 10.12 34.30
CA GLY A 106 17.50 11.26 35.16
C GLY A 106 17.53 12.63 34.47
N LEU A 107 17.13 12.71 33.19
CA LEU A 107 16.96 13.96 32.46
C LEU A 107 15.48 14.36 32.43
N LYS A 108 15.23 15.67 32.51
CA LYS A 108 13.90 16.27 32.37
C LYS A 108 13.71 16.73 30.93
N LEU A 109 12.98 15.96 30.14
CA LEU A 109 12.72 16.26 28.73
C LEU A 109 11.48 17.15 28.63
N LYS A 110 11.67 18.46 28.76
CA LYS A 110 10.63 19.50 28.60
C LYS A 110 10.70 20.09 27.20
N GLN A 111 9.74 19.74 26.34
CA GLN A 111 9.76 20.06 24.93
C GLN A 111 8.47 20.75 24.47
N VAL A 112 8.59 21.85 23.74
CA VAL A 112 7.48 22.43 22.97
C VAL A 112 7.61 21.91 21.55
N ILE A 113 6.78 20.94 21.19
CA ILE A 113 6.87 20.18 19.95
C ILE A 113 5.94 20.81 18.91
N ASP A 114 6.53 21.27 17.80
CA ASP A 114 5.80 21.61 16.58
C ASP A 114 5.73 20.37 15.69
N VAL A 115 4.50 19.93 15.38
CA VAL A 115 4.26 18.69 14.64
C VAL A 115 3.91 19.02 13.19
N TYR A 116 4.64 18.42 12.26
CA TYR A 116 4.45 18.55 10.83
C TYR A 116 4.09 17.20 10.21
N ALA A 117 3.21 17.23 9.21
CA ALA A 117 3.03 16.14 8.26
C ALA A 117 3.79 16.46 6.97
N LEU A 118 4.42 15.46 6.38
CA LEU A 118 5.01 15.51 5.04
C LEU A 118 4.25 14.51 4.14
N PRO A 119 3.08 14.89 3.60
CA PRO A 119 2.34 14.08 2.64
C PRO A 119 3.08 13.90 1.32
N LEU A 120 3.32 12.63 0.96
CA LEU A 120 3.98 12.25 -0.29
C LEU A 120 3.06 11.38 -1.14
N GLU A 121 2.83 11.80 -2.38
CA GLU A 121 2.17 10.97 -3.40
C GLU A 121 3.07 9.84 -3.90
N ASN A 122 4.39 10.03 -3.83
CA ASN A 122 5.38 9.03 -4.25
C ASN A 122 6.37 8.83 -3.09
N PRO A 123 5.97 8.09 -2.04
CA PRO A 123 6.84 7.85 -0.89
C PRO A 123 8.08 7.04 -1.29
N PRO A 124 9.20 7.18 -0.57
CA PRO A 124 10.36 6.31 -0.75
C PRO A 124 10.03 4.83 -0.47
N SER A 125 10.62 3.92 -1.25
CA SER A 125 10.63 2.50 -0.87
C SER A 125 11.53 2.29 0.35
N THR A 126 11.11 1.41 1.25
CA THR A 126 11.90 1.05 2.44
C THR A 126 13.22 0.38 2.10
N SER A 127 13.30 -0.33 0.97
CA SER A 127 14.49 -1.04 0.52
C SER A 127 15.53 -0.15 -0.17
N THR A 128 15.14 1.05 -0.62
CA THR A 128 16.03 1.92 -1.43
C THR A 128 16.28 3.28 -0.81
N LEU A 129 15.63 3.62 0.31
CA LEU A 129 15.89 4.88 1.00
C LEU A 129 17.26 4.82 1.67
N ALA A 130 18.14 5.74 1.28
CA ALA A 130 19.36 5.97 2.03
C ALA A 130 18.99 6.59 3.39
N VAL A 131 19.46 5.95 4.46
CA VAL A 131 19.28 6.43 5.84
C VAL A 131 20.66 6.75 6.40
N ASP A 132 20.75 7.81 7.19
CA ASP A 132 21.97 8.07 7.96
C ASP A 132 22.09 7.04 9.09
N SER A 133 23.10 6.17 9.00
CA SER A 133 23.37 5.13 9.99
C SER A 133 23.64 5.66 11.41
N GLU A 134 23.99 6.95 11.55
CA GLU A 134 24.11 7.59 12.85
C GLU A 134 22.76 8.02 13.44
N GLU A 135 21.72 8.18 12.62
CA GLU A 135 20.37 8.58 13.04
C GLU A 135 19.42 7.39 13.16
N ALA A 136 19.40 6.52 12.14
CA ALA A 136 18.51 5.37 12.03
C ALA A 136 19.15 4.23 11.22
N ASP A 137 18.75 2.99 11.50
CA ASP A 137 19.27 1.79 10.83
C ASP A 137 18.19 1.04 10.01
N ALA A 138 16.92 1.37 10.22
CA ALA A 138 15.79 0.79 9.49
C ALA A 138 14.63 1.77 9.38
N ILE A 139 13.79 1.55 8.37
CA ILE A 139 12.51 2.23 8.21
C ILE A 139 11.38 1.23 7.95
N LYS A 140 10.18 1.56 8.41
CA LYS A 140 8.96 0.80 8.14
C LYS A 140 7.79 1.73 7.91
N TYR A 141 6.77 1.23 7.24
CA TYR A 141 5.47 1.89 7.14
C TYR A 141 4.47 1.19 8.04
N VAL A 142 3.68 1.99 8.76
CA VAL A 142 2.56 1.51 9.60
C VAL A 142 1.29 2.26 9.22
N THR A 143 0.15 1.60 9.30
CA THR A 143 -1.16 2.24 9.17
C THR A 143 -1.47 3.11 10.39
N LEU A 144 -2.44 4.01 10.26
CA LEU A 144 -2.95 4.77 11.40
C LEU A 144 -3.54 3.88 12.50
N ALA A 145 -4.14 2.74 12.12
CA ALA A 145 -4.71 1.78 13.07
C ALA A 145 -3.61 1.09 13.88
N GLU A 146 -2.59 0.54 13.21
CA GLU A 146 -1.43 -0.08 13.86
C GLU A 146 -0.73 0.90 14.81
N LEU A 147 -0.51 2.14 14.38
CA LEU A 147 0.11 3.15 15.24
C LEU A 147 -0.74 3.49 16.46
N LYS A 148 -2.07 3.52 16.30
CA LYS A 148 -3.01 3.74 17.41
C LYS A 148 -2.94 2.59 18.42
N ASP A 149 -2.82 1.35 17.95
CA ASP A 149 -2.68 0.17 18.80
C ASP A 149 -1.34 0.17 19.54
N ILE A 150 -0.23 0.47 18.85
CA ILE A 150 1.11 0.67 19.44
C ILE A 150 1.04 1.68 20.60
N TYR A 151 0.36 2.81 20.39
CA TYR A 151 0.26 3.88 21.39
C TYR A 151 -0.68 3.49 22.55
N ALA A 152 -1.78 2.79 22.27
CA ALA A 152 -2.72 2.33 23.27
C ALA A 152 -2.10 1.27 24.20
N GLN A 153 -1.31 0.36 23.61
CA GLN A 153 -0.61 -0.70 24.34
C GLN A 153 0.68 -0.21 25.01
N LYS A 154 1.14 1.00 24.66
CA LYS A 154 2.44 1.56 25.09
C LYS A 154 3.58 0.60 24.79
N ASP A 155 3.63 0.14 23.54
CA ASP A 155 4.63 -0.81 23.07
C ASP A 155 6.05 -0.32 23.43
N PRO A 156 6.85 -1.13 24.15
CA PRO A 156 8.15 -0.72 24.67
C PRO A 156 9.22 -0.53 23.58
N GLY A 157 8.99 -1.05 22.36
CA GLY A 157 9.86 -0.84 21.20
C GLY A 157 9.63 0.47 20.46
N HIS A 158 8.78 1.36 21.00
CA HIS A 158 8.40 2.61 20.35
C HIS A 158 8.55 3.81 21.29
N VAL A 159 8.88 4.98 20.73
CA VAL A 159 8.82 6.24 21.47
C VAL A 159 7.36 6.68 21.58
N ILE A 160 6.79 6.61 22.78
CA ILE A 160 5.42 7.01 23.06
C ILE A 160 5.41 8.38 23.72
N ILE A 161 4.68 9.33 23.13
CA ILE A 161 4.49 10.66 23.68
C ILE A 161 3.51 10.57 24.84
N SER A 162 3.81 11.17 25.99
CA SER A 162 2.96 11.02 27.17
C SER A 162 1.72 11.92 27.11
N ASN A 163 1.79 13.05 26.41
CA ASN A 163 0.68 14.01 26.36
C ASN A 163 -0.55 13.47 25.59
N PRO A 164 -1.71 13.29 26.24
CA PRO A 164 -2.93 12.81 25.58
C PRO A 164 -3.48 13.76 24.51
N MET A 165 -3.23 15.07 24.63
CA MET A 165 -3.60 16.06 23.60
C MET A 165 -2.76 15.90 22.34
N TYR A 166 -1.51 15.44 22.45
CA TYR A 166 -0.73 15.06 21.27
C TYR A 166 -1.49 13.99 20.50
N HIS A 167 -1.85 12.88 21.16
CA HIS A 167 -2.51 11.74 20.53
C HIS A 167 -3.84 12.14 19.89
N GLN A 168 -4.70 12.82 20.65
CA GLN A 168 -6.02 13.22 20.15
C GLN A 168 -5.92 14.09 18.89
N ARG A 169 -5.07 15.12 18.92
CA ARG A 169 -4.89 16.04 17.78
C ARG A 169 -4.21 15.32 16.61
N PHE A 170 -3.17 14.54 16.89
CA PHE A 170 -2.42 13.80 15.89
C PHE A 170 -3.32 12.88 15.08
N PHE A 171 -4.00 11.93 15.74
CA PHE A 171 -4.84 10.95 15.04
C PHE A 171 -6.02 11.61 14.32
N TYR A 172 -6.63 12.66 14.89
CA TYR A 172 -7.72 13.40 14.25
C TYR A 172 -7.25 14.14 12.97
N ILE A 173 -6.18 14.92 13.07
CA ILE A 173 -5.67 15.71 11.94
C ILE A 173 -5.10 14.78 10.86
N MET A 174 -4.35 13.74 11.26
CA MET A 174 -3.75 12.80 10.30
C MET A 174 -4.82 12.01 9.54
N ALA A 175 -5.86 11.51 10.23
CA ALA A 175 -6.98 10.84 9.56
C ALA A 175 -7.70 11.77 8.59
N LYS A 176 -7.91 13.05 8.97
CA LYS A 176 -8.52 14.05 8.08
C LYS A 176 -7.63 14.37 6.88
N LEU A 177 -6.32 14.48 7.08
CA LEU A 177 -5.34 14.74 6.02
C LEU A 177 -5.33 13.60 5.02
N ILE A 178 -5.15 12.35 5.47
CA ILE A 178 -5.16 11.17 4.59
C ILE A 178 -6.49 11.09 3.83
N ARG A 179 -7.63 11.20 4.53
CA ARG A 179 -8.95 11.20 3.90
C ARG A 179 -9.11 12.29 2.85
N ARG A 180 -8.72 13.54 3.16
CA ARG A 180 -8.78 14.65 2.20
C ARG A 180 -7.97 14.34 0.94
N TYR A 181 -6.77 13.80 1.10
CA TYR A 181 -5.95 13.45 -0.05
C TYR A 181 -6.57 12.31 -0.87
N VAL A 182 -7.03 11.26 -0.20
CA VAL A 182 -7.70 10.12 -0.81
C VAL A 182 -8.94 10.55 -1.60
N ASP A 183 -9.77 11.42 -1.01
CA ASP A 183 -11.00 11.93 -1.62
C ASP A 183 -10.71 12.83 -2.83
N ASN A 184 -9.56 13.50 -2.87
CA ASN A 184 -9.16 14.43 -3.95
C ASN A 184 -8.13 13.82 -4.93
N MET A 185 -7.69 12.59 -4.73
CA MET A 185 -6.68 11.96 -5.59
C MET A 185 -7.29 11.78 -6.99
N PRO A 186 -6.63 12.27 -8.06
CA PRO A 186 -7.14 12.14 -9.43
C PRO A 186 -7.45 10.68 -9.73
N GLN A 187 -8.73 10.40 -9.90
CA GLN A 187 -9.19 9.05 -10.23
C GLN A 187 -9.14 8.90 -11.75
N GLU A 188 -7.95 8.67 -12.31
CA GLU A 188 -7.76 8.39 -13.74
C GLU A 188 -8.59 7.17 -14.20
N ASP A 189 -9.02 6.32 -13.25
CA ASP A 189 -9.88 5.16 -13.47
C ASP A 189 -11.02 5.05 -12.42
N SER A 190 -11.75 6.15 -12.12
CA SER A 190 -13.01 6.00 -11.37
C SER A 190 -14.20 5.72 -12.28
N ASP A 191 -14.97 4.72 -11.88
CA ASP A 191 -16.30 4.41 -12.40
C ASP A 191 -17.38 5.40 -11.92
N ASP A 192 -16.99 6.45 -11.20
CA ASP A 192 -17.88 7.30 -10.43
C ASP A 192 -18.14 8.66 -11.09
N GLU A 193 -17.18 9.14 -11.87
CA GLU A 193 -17.38 10.35 -12.65
C GLU A 193 -18.38 10.05 -13.79
N ARG A 194 -19.61 10.56 -13.66
CA ARG A 194 -20.67 10.43 -14.69
C ARG A 194 -20.25 10.89 -16.08
N HIS A 195 -19.17 11.67 -16.18
CA HIS A 195 -18.61 12.17 -17.43
C HIS A 195 -17.46 11.31 -17.98
N ASN A 196 -16.88 10.40 -17.19
CA ASN A 196 -15.85 9.47 -17.65
C ASN A 196 -16.46 8.44 -18.62
N GLN A 197 -15.79 8.22 -19.75
CA GLN A 197 -16.23 7.26 -20.77
C GLN A 197 -16.29 5.83 -20.23
N LYS A 198 -15.38 5.44 -19.32
CA LYS A 198 -15.39 4.09 -18.72
C LYS A 198 -16.61 3.85 -17.82
N ALA A 199 -17.04 4.85 -17.05
CA ALA A 199 -18.23 4.76 -16.19
C ALA A 199 -19.52 4.51 -17.01
N LYS A 200 -19.52 4.94 -18.28
CA LYS A 200 -20.62 4.74 -19.25
C LYS A 200 -20.53 3.44 -20.02
N GLN A 201 -19.45 2.65 -19.88
CA GLN A 201 -19.37 1.33 -20.49
C GLN A 201 -20.56 0.51 -19.99
N LEU A 202 -21.38 0.00 -20.91
CA LEU A 202 -22.48 -0.89 -20.56
C LEU A 202 -21.91 -2.27 -20.22
N LEU A 203 -22.41 -2.85 -19.14
CA LEU A 203 -22.10 -4.21 -18.71
C LEU A 203 -23.37 -5.05 -18.77
N ASP A 204 -23.22 -6.31 -19.16
CA ASP A 204 -24.28 -7.30 -18.95
C ASP A 204 -24.55 -7.43 -17.45
N THR A 205 -25.83 -7.36 -17.08
CA THR A 205 -26.26 -7.50 -15.69
C THR A 205 -27.06 -8.79 -15.49
N TYR A 206 -27.12 -9.26 -14.25
CA TYR A 206 -27.86 -10.47 -13.90
C TYR A 206 -28.78 -10.23 -12.71
N SER A 207 -29.90 -10.96 -12.71
CA SER A 207 -30.73 -11.09 -11.52
C SER A 207 -29.99 -11.91 -10.44
N PRO A 208 -30.42 -11.83 -9.17
CA PRO A 208 -29.92 -12.73 -8.12
C PRO A 208 -30.07 -14.22 -8.45
N GLU A 209 -31.04 -14.58 -9.28
CA GLU A 209 -31.29 -15.95 -9.75
C GLU A 209 -30.33 -16.39 -10.86
N GLY A 210 -29.51 -15.47 -11.39
CA GLY A 210 -28.51 -15.73 -12.43
C GLY A 210 -29.00 -15.52 -13.86
N ASP A 211 -30.20 -14.97 -14.05
CA ASP A 211 -30.75 -14.68 -15.37
C ASP A 211 -30.25 -13.35 -15.91
N LEU A 212 -29.96 -13.30 -17.22
CA LEU A 212 -29.52 -12.06 -17.88
C LEU A 212 -30.61 -11.00 -17.77
N SER A 213 -30.22 -9.79 -17.36
CA SER A 213 -31.07 -8.61 -17.20
C SER A 213 -30.61 -7.49 -18.13
N GLU A 214 -31.35 -6.38 -18.17
CA GLU A 214 -31.00 -5.23 -18.99
C GLU A 214 -29.59 -4.71 -18.68
N PRO A 215 -28.73 -4.47 -19.70
CA PRO A 215 -27.40 -3.93 -19.48
C PRO A 215 -27.42 -2.59 -18.76
N GLY A 216 -26.45 -2.39 -17.86
CA GLY A 216 -26.35 -1.19 -17.03
C GLY A 216 -25.01 -0.47 -17.21
N PRO A 217 -24.94 0.86 -17.05
CA PRO A 217 -23.67 1.57 -16.98
C PRO A 217 -22.81 1.05 -15.83
N ARG A 218 -21.54 0.77 -16.09
CA ARG A 218 -20.57 0.21 -15.12
C ARG A 218 -20.62 0.92 -13.77
N GLY A 219 -20.63 2.26 -13.75
CA GLY A 219 -20.68 3.04 -12.52
C GLY A 219 -21.93 2.81 -11.68
N GLU A 220 -23.09 2.64 -12.32
CA GLU A 220 -24.37 2.38 -11.66
C GLU A 220 -24.45 0.93 -11.18
N VAL A 221 -23.99 -0.01 -12.01
CA VAL A 221 -23.89 -1.44 -11.66
C VAL A 221 -23.04 -1.65 -10.42
N HIS A 222 -21.85 -1.05 -10.36
CA HIS A 222 -20.97 -1.14 -9.19
C HIS A 222 -21.58 -0.47 -7.96
N ARG A 223 -22.12 0.74 -8.10
CA ARG A 223 -22.75 1.47 -6.98
C ARG A 223 -23.97 0.76 -6.42
N GLY A 224 -24.75 0.10 -7.27
CA GLY A 224 -25.95 -0.65 -6.89
C GLY A 224 -25.67 -2.07 -6.38
N GLY A 225 -24.43 -2.57 -6.52
CA GLY A 225 -24.10 -3.96 -6.21
C GLY A 225 -24.82 -4.96 -7.11
N THR A 226 -25.08 -4.58 -8.37
CA THR A 226 -25.75 -5.43 -9.36
C THR A 226 -24.76 -6.47 -9.90
N TRP A 227 -25.21 -7.72 -10.00
CA TRP A 227 -24.42 -8.79 -10.61
C TRP A 227 -24.07 -8.44 -12.05
N HIS A 228 -22.81 -8.58 -12.41
CA HIS A 228 -22.30 -8.33 -13.77
C HIS A 228 -21.14 -9.26 -14.12
N ARG A 229 -20.78 -9.34 -15.40
CA ARG A 229 -19.66 -10.19 -15.83
C ARG A 229 -18.30 -9.55 -15.56
N ALA A 230 -17.35 -10.37 -15.17
CA ALA A 230 -15.93 -10.04 -15.16
C ALA A 230 -15.08 -11.25 -15.60
N ALA A 231 -13.79 -11.03 -15.84
CA ALA A 231 -12.84 -12.11 -16.03
C ALA A 231 -11.67 -11.97 -15.04
N HIS A 232 -11.25 -13.09 -14.45
CA HIS A 232 -10.02 -13.18 -13.68
C HIS A 232 -9.00 -13.96 -14.50
N VAL A 233 -7.78 -13.44 -14.61
CA VAL A 233 -6.73 -14.06 -15.41
C VAL A 233 -5.50 -14.31 -14.54
N TRP A 234 -5.20 -15.59 -14.35
CA TRP A 234 -4.05 -16.05 -13.58
C TRP A 234 -2.91 -16.40 -14.52
N LEU A 235 -1.77 -15.72 -14.39
CA LEU A 235 -0.56 -16.07 -15.13
C LEU A 235 0.29 -17.01 -14.26
N LEU A 236 0.46 -18.24 -14.73
CA LEU A 236 1.14 -19.31 -14.02
C LEU A 236 2.54 -19.52 -14.57
N ASP A 237 3.56 -19.20 -13.79
CA ASP A 237 4.91 -19.72 -14.00
C ASP A 237 4.94 -21.22 -13.63
N ALA A 238 4.76 -22.08 -14.62
CA ALA A 238 4.70 -23.52 -14.43
C ALA A 238 6.06 -24.14 -14.08
N ALA A 239 7.15 -23.50 -14.50
CA ALA A 239 8.51 -23.95 -14.16
C ALA A 239 8.79 -23.71 -12.67
N GLY A 240 8.51 -22.49 -12.19
CA GLY A 240 8.71 -22.10 -10.80
C GLY A 240 7.62 -22.55 -9.84
N GLY A 241 6.40 -22.88 -10.32
CA GLY A 241 5.26 -23.17 -9.45
C GLY A 241 4.71 -21.94 -8.75
N ARG A 242 4.62 -20.82 -9.48
CA ARG A 242 4.26 -19.50 -8.95
C ARG A 242 3.19 -18.84 -9.81
N ALA A 243 2.35 -18.00 -9.22
CA ALA A 243 1.40 -17.16 -9.94
C ALA A 243 1.85 -15.70 -9.91
N LEU A 244 1.67 -14.96 -11.01
CA LEU A 244 1.90 -13.52 -11.03
C LEU A 244 0.73 -12.81 -10.34
N MET A 245 1.04 -12.08 -9.28
CA MET A 245 0.15 -11.15 -8.59
C MET A 245 0.42 -9.73 -9.08
N ILE A 246 -0.64 -8.95 -9.28
CA ILE A 246 -0.57 -7.53 -9.61
C ILE A 246 -0.99 -6.70 -8.39
N GLN A 247 -0.31 -5.59 -8.13
CA GLN A 247 -0.77 -4.57 -7.21
C GLN A 247 -1.56 -3.53 -7.99
N ARG A 248 -2.85 -3.43 -7.69
CA ARG A 248 -3.72 -2.43 -8.30
C ARG A 248 -3.21 -1.03 -8.01
N SER A 249 -3.27 -0.16 -9.01
CA SER A 249 -2.83 1.23 -8.87
C SER A 249 -3.53 1.95 -7.71
N LYS A 250 -2.77 2.78 -7.00
CA LYS A 250 -3.29 3.71 -5.99
C LYS A 250 -4.36 4.67 -6.51
N LYS A 251 -4.37 4.95 -7.82
CA LYS A 251 -5.34 5.85 -8.47
C LYS A 251 -6.68 5.17 -8.76
N LYS A 252 -6.79 3.86 -8.52
CA LYS A 252 -8.06 3.13 -8.65
C LYS A 252 -9.06 3.61 -7.60
N ARG A 253 -10.35 3.47 -7.87
CA ARG A 253 -11.37 3.74 -6.85
C ARG A 253 -11.52 2.57 -5.86
N HIS A 254 -11.70 1.37 -6.41
CA HIS A 254 -11.93 0.16 -5.63
C HIS A 254 -10.66 -0.68 -5.52
N PHE A 255 -10.41 -1.19 -4.32
CA PHE A 255 -9.26 -2.04 -3.99
C PHE A 255 -7.89 -1.41 -4.33
N ARG A 256 -7.72 -0.13 -3.98
CA ARG A 256 -6.45 0.61 -4.15
C ARG A 256 -5.28 -0.11 -3.51
N SER A 257 -4.16 -0.18 -4.22
CA SER A 257 -2.91 -0.76 -3.72
C SER A 257 -3.03 -2.21 -3.22
N GLN A 258 -4.15 -2.89 -3.49
CA GLN A 258 -4.36 -4.28 -3.11
C GLN A 258 -3.80 -5.21 -4.19
N TRP A 259 -3.23 -6.33 -3.74
CA TRP A 259 -2.69 -7.39 -4.57
C TRP A 259 -3.80 -8.35 -5.02
N THR A 260 -3.79 -8.73 -6.29
CA THR A 260 -4.77 -9.66 -6.89
C THR A 260 -4.25 -10.23 -8.21
N CYS A 261 -5.08 -11.01 -8.92
CA CYS A 261 -4.80 -11.46 -10.29
C CYS A 261 -5.13 -10.35 -11.33
N SER A 262 -4.84 -10.56 -12.62
CA SER A 262 -5.32 -9.62 -13.64
C SER A 262 -6.85 -9.72 -13.76
N THR A 263 -7.54 -8.59 -13.77
CA THR A 263 -9.01 -8.54 -13.81
C THR A 263 -9.49 -7.73 -15.01
N ALA A 264 -10.45 -8.26 -15.77
CA ALA A 264 -11.06 -7.55 -16.89
C ALA A 264 -12.56 -7.34 -16.67
N HIS A 265 -13.05 -6.17 -17.09
CA HIS A 265 -14.48 -5.91 -17.27
C HIS A 265 -14.88 -6.33 -18.68
N ILE A 266 -16.09 -6.88 -18.83
CA ILE A 266 -16.61 -7.39 -20.09
C ILE A 266 -17.77 -6.47 -20.50
N GLY A 267 -17.68 -5.85 -21.67
CA GLY A 267 -18.76 -5.02 -22.19
C GLY A 267 -20.03 -5.83 -22.46
N ALA A 268 -21.18 -5.16 -22.47
CA ALA A 268 -22.46 -5.80 -22.74
C ALA A 268 -22.44 -6.56 -24.09
N GLY A 269 -22.83 -7.83 -24.07
CA GLY A 269 -22.82 -8.72 -25.23
C GLY A 269 -21.42 -9.19 -25.68
N GLU A 270 -20.34 -8.80 -25.00
CA GLU A 270 -18.98 -9.21 -25.36
C GLU A 270 -18.62 -10.61 -24.82
N SER A 271 -17.72 -11.29 -25.54
CA SER A 271 -17.04 -12.48 -25.02
C SER A 271 -15.99 -12.09 -23.99
N SER A 272 -15.80 -12.91 -22.96
CA SER A 272 -14.86 -12.64 -21.88
C SER A 272 -13.41 -12.86 -22.26
N ARG A 273 -13.11 -13.78 -23.19
CA ARG A 273 -11.74 -14.12 -23.57
C ARG A 273 -10.99 -12.94 -24.24
N PRO A 274 -11.56 -12.22 -25.22
CA PRO A 274 -10.93 -11.01 -25.75
C PRO A 274 -10.65 -9.95 -24.69
N ALA A 275 -11.56 -9.78 -23.72
CA ALA A 275 -11.37 -8.86 -22.60
C ALA A 275 -10.22 -9.30 -21.68
N ALA A 276 -10.12 -10.60 -21.37
CA ALA A 276 -9.03 -11.20 -20.61
C ALA A 276 -7.66 -11.03 -21.31
N ILE A 277 -7.58 -11.25 -22.62
CA ILE A 277 -6.36 -11.02 -23.40
C ILE A 277 -5.99 -9.54 -23.37
N LYS A 278 -6.98 -8.65 -23.58
CA LYS A 278 -6.76 -7.20 -23.57
C LYS A 278 -6.22 -6.71 -22.22
N SER A 279 -6.73 -7.22 -21.09
CA SER A 279 -6.20 -6.81 -19.77
C SER A 279 -4.74 -7.22 -19.60
N ILE A 280 -4.37 -8.45 -19.97
CA ILE A 280 -2.97 -8.90 -19.93
C ILE A 280 -2.06 -8.01 -20.80
N LYS A 281 -2.48 -7.74 -22.04
CA LYS A 281 -1.66 -6.95 -22.98
C LYS A 281 -1.53 -5.50 -22.55
N SER A 282 -2.63 -4.89 -22.13
CA SER A 282 -2.65 -3.47 -21.75
C SER A 282 -2.06 -3.23 -20.37
N ASP A 283 -2.41 -4.03 -19.37
CA ASP A 283 -2.13 -3.70 -17.96
C ASP A 283 -0.70 -4.04 -17.56
N ILE A 284 -0.13 -5.10 -18.12
CA ILE A 284 1.20 -5.63 -17.75
C ILE A 284 2.13 -5.86 -18.95
N GLY A 285 1.71 -5.51 -20.18
CA GLY A 285 2.60 -5.46 -21.35
C GLY A 285 2.94 -6.82 -21.98
N LEU A 286 2.20 -7.89 -21.68
CA LEU A 286 2.44 -9.21 -22.30
C LEU A 286 1.76 -9.35 -23.67
N THR A 287 2.25 -8.59 -24.64
CA THR A 287 1.66 -8.39 -25.97
C THR A 287 1.59 -9.64 -26.87
N HIS A 288 2.41 -10.67 -26.59
CA HIS A 288 2.52 -11.89 -27.42
C HIS A 288 1.67 -13.06 -26.94
N ILE A 289 0.81 -12.87 -25.95
CA ILE A 289 -0.17 -13.89 -25.55
C ILE A 289 -1.26 -14.01 -26.62
N GLU A 290 -1.48 -15.23 -27.09
CA GLU A 290 -2.46 -15.57 -28.12
C GLU A 290 -3.72 -16.22 -27.56
N ASP A 291 -4.82 -16.21 -28.32
CA ASP A 291 -6.14 -16.66 -27.86
C ASP A 291 -6.15 -18.10 -27.32
N HIS A 292 -5.43 -19.00 -28.00
CA HIS A 292 -5.35 -20.41 -27.64
C HIS A 292 -4.53 -20.67 -26.36
N GLU A 293 -3.76 -19.70 -25.89
CA GLU A 293 -2.98 -19.78 -24.64
C GLU A 293 -3.79 -19.34 -23.41
N VAL A 294 -4.97 -18.73 -23.62
CA VAL A 294 -5.85 -18.23 -22.56
C VAL A 294 -6.97 -19.24 -22.29
N GLU A 295 -6.69 -20.18 -21.39
CA GLU A 295 -7.57 -21.31 -21.09
C GLU A 295 -8.62 -20.93 -20.05
N LEU A 296 -9.91 -21.05 -20.40
CA LEU A 296 -11.01 -20.93 -19.44
C LEU A 296 -11.00 -22.16 -18.54
N ILE A 297 -10.82 -21.95 -17.24
CA ILE A 297 -10.77 -23.02 -16.24
C ILE A 297 -12.18 -23.31 -15.73
N PHE A 298 -12.89 -22.27 -15.29
CA PHE A 298 -14.23 -22.34 -14.73
C PHE A 298 -14.91 -20.98 -14.67
N GLN A 299 -16.21 -20.99 -14.38
CA GLN A 299 -16.98 -19.81 -14.01
C GLN A 299 -17.34 -19.88 -12.52
N ALA A 300 -17.36 -18.74 -11.84
CA ALA A 300 -17.72 -18.64 -10.43
C ALA A 300 -18.45 -17.34 -10.12
N GLN A 301 -19.30 -17.36 -9.10
CA GLN A 301 -19.83 -16.15 -8.50
C GLN A 301 -18.86 -15.63 -7.43
N ASN A 302 -18.65 -14.33 -7.41
CA ASN A 302 -17.77 -13.66 -6.47
C ASN A 302 -18.44 -12.39 -5.93
N GLU A 303 -18.42 -12.24 -4.61
CA GLU A 303 -18.78 -10.98 -3.94
C GLU A 303 -17.54 -10.42 -3.26
N SER A 304 -17.30 -9.12 -3.40
CA SER A 304 -16.11 -8.47 -2.83
C SER A 304 -16.48 -7.13 -2.23
N ASP A 305 -16.31 -7.02 -0.91
CA ASP A 305 -16.50 -5.77 -0.19
C ASP A 305 -15.33 -4.82 -0.46
N THR A 306 -15.65 -3.67 -1.02
CA THR A 306 -14.68 -2.62 -1.35
C THR A 306 -14.17 -1.86 -0.11
N GLY A 307 -14.81 -2.05 1.06
CA GLY A 307 -14.55 -1.30 2.28
C GLY A 307 -15.15 0.10 2.29
N ALA A 308 -15.85 0.50 1.22
CA ALA A 308 -16.44 1.82 1.02
C ALA A 308 -17.98 1.78 1.01
N GLY A 309 -18.58 0.74 1.60
CA GLY A 309 -20.04 0.52 1.57
C GLY A 309 -20.58 0.02 0.24
N ILE A 310 -19.69 -0.40 -0.67
CA ILE A 310 -20.04 -1.03 -1.95
C ILE A 310 -19.56 -2.47 -1.93
N VAL A 311 -20.45 -3.41 -2.25
CA VAL A 311 -20.13 -4.82 -2.51
C VAL A 311 -20.21 -5.05 -4.01
N LEU A 312 -19.09 -5.38 -4.63
CA LEU A 312 -19.08 -5.78 -6.04
C LEU A 312 -19.54 -7.23 -6.14
N LYS A 313 -20.54 -7.48 -6.98
CA LYS A 313 -21.05 -8.82 -7.26
C LYS A 313 -20.78 -9.19 -8.71
N GLN A 314 -20.06 -10.28 -8.93
CA GLN A 314 -19.49 -10.62 -10.22
C GLN A 314 -19.70 -12.09 -10.58
N VAL A 315 -20.20 -12.33 -11.78
CA VAL A 315 -20.06 -13.64 -12.44
C VAL A 315 -18.73 -13.62 -13.18
N VAL A 316 -17.78 -14.40 -12.69
CA VAL A 316 -16.38 -14.34 -13.09
C VAL A 316 -16.02 -15.53 -13.98
N ASP A 317 -15.55 -15.25 -15.19
CA ASP A 317 -14.87 -16.23 -16.03
C ASP A 317 -13.40 -16.30 -15.62
N VAL A 318 -12.96 -17.45 -15.11
CA VAL A 318 -11.61 -17.66 -14.57
C VAL A 318 -10.73 -18.30 -15.63
N TYR A 319 -9.73 -17.55 -16.06
CA TYR A 319 -8.75 -17.95 -17.06
C TYR A 319 -7.38 -18.23 -16.43
N CYS A 320 -6.62 -19.13 -17.06
CA CYS A 320 -5.20 -19.32 -16.78
C CYS A 320 -4.39 -19.19 -18.06
N VAL A 321 -3.27 -18.48 -17.97
CA VAL A 321 -2.22 -18.45 -18.98
C VAL A 321 -0.99 -19.14 -18.40
N GLN A 322 -0.54 -20.22 -19.02
CA GLN A 322 0.67 -20.92 -18.59
C GLN A 322 1.90 -20.26 -19.23
N LEU A 323 2.90 -19.94 -18.40
CA LEU A 323 4.24 -19.52 -18.79
C LEU A 323 5.24 -20.61 -18.38
N PRO A 324 6.30 -20.89 -19.16
CA PRO A 324 6.58 -20.39 -20.50
C PRO A 324 5.47 -20.65 -21.53
N SER A 325 5.40 -19.81 -22.55
CA SER A 325 4.43 -19.88 -23.66
C SER A 325 5.13 -19.64 -25.01
N ALA A 326 4.41 -19.69 -26.13
CA ALA A 326 5.02 -19.55 -27.46
C ALA A 326 5.76 -18.20 -27.64
N GLY A 327 5.20 -17.12 -27.09
CA GLY A 327 5.81 -15.79 -27.10
C GLY A 327 6.81 -15.52 -25.98
N TYR A 328 6.89 -16.40 -24.98
CA TYR A 328 7.67 -16.19 -23.74
C TYR A 328 8.38 -17.47 -23.31
N LEU A 329 9.67 -17.59 -23.67
CA LEU A 329 10.49 -18.77 -23.36
C LEU A 329 10.69 -19.04 -21.87
N SER A 330 10.42 -18.04 -21.02
CA SER A 330 10.37 -18.16 -19.57
C SER A 330 9.29 -17.24 -19.02
N ALA A 331 8.88 -17.45 -17.77
CA ALA A 331 8.09 -16.45 -17.06
C ALA A 331 8.92 -15.17 -16.92
N PRO A 332 8.49 -14.03 -17.49
CA PRO A 332 9.29 -12.81 -17.49
C PRO A 332 9.43 -12.28 -16.07
N PRO A 333 10.61 -11.77 -15.69
CA PRO A 333 10.79 -11.19 -14.37
C PRO A 333 9.98 -9.88 -14.25
N PRO A 334 9.55 -9.48 -13.03
CA PRO A 334 8.72 -8.29 -12.80
C PRO A 334 9.23 -7.02 -13.49
N GLU A 335 10.53 -6.79 -13.48
CA GLU A 335 11.19 -5.62 -14.06
C GLU A 335 11.16 -5.56 -15.60
N ALA A 336 10.85 -6.68 -16.27
CA ALA A 336 10.70 -6.74 -17.72
C ALA A 336 9.27 -6.43 -18.19
N LEU A 337 8.30 -6.29 -17.27
CA LEU A 337 6.91 -6.00 -17.59
C LEU A 337 6.69 -4.49 -17.75
N THR A 338 5.86 -4.13 -18.73
CA THR A 338 5.44 -2.73 -18.92
C THR A 338 4.10 -2.54 -18.22
N LEU A 339 4.11 -1.86 -17.06
CA LEU A 339 2.90 -1.65 -16.27
C LEU A 339 2.14 -0.42 -16.75
N ALA A 340 0.84 -0.56 -16.98
CA ALA A 340 -0.01 0.57 -17.38
C ALA A 340 -0.15 1.58 -16.23
N PRO A 341 0.29 2.85 -16.43
CA PRO A 341 0.13 3.90 -15.43
C PRO A 341 -1.35 4.07 -15.07
N GLY A 342 -1.64 4.12 -13.77
CA GLY A 342 -3.01 4.27 -13.27
C GLY A 342 -3.81 2.97 -13.17
N GLU A 343 -3.34 1.87 -13.76
CA GLU A 343 -3.96 0.54 -13.70
C GLU A 343 -3.24 -0.39 -12.71
N VAL A 344 -1.92 -0.52 -12.86
CA VAL A 344 -1.06 -1.44 -12.10
C VAL A 344 0.18 -0.69 -11.60
N ASP A 345 0.42 -0.73 -10.28
CA ASP A 345 1.59 -0.07 -9.68
C ASP A 345 2.79 -1.02 -9.57
N GLN A 346 2.55 -2.31 -9.29
CA GLN A 346 3.59 -3.33 -9.09
C GLN A 346 3.11 -4.70 -9.53
N VAL A 347 4.05 -5.62 -9.71
CA VAL A 347 3.81 -7.04 -9.95
C VAL A 347 4.82 -7.89 -9.20
N SER A 348 4.42 -9.07 -8.75
CA SER A 348 5.28 -10.00 -8.02
C SER A 348 4.82 -11.44 -8.24
N TYR A 349 5.75 -12.39 -8.25
CA TYR A 349 5.40 -13.81 -8.27
C TYR A 349 5.19 -14.32 -6.85
N CYS A 350 4.05 -14.95 -6.60
CA CYS A 350 3.71 -15.63 -5.36
C CYS A 350 3.75 -17.14 -5.57
N ALA A 351 4.38 -17.89 -4.67
CA ALA A 351 4.35 -19.36 -4.74
C ALA A 351 2.92 -19.87 -4.58
N ILE A 352 2.55 -20.96 -5.26
CA ILE A 352 1.18 -21.51 -5.16
C ILE A 352 0.83 -21.86 -3.70
N ASP A 353 1.78 -22.39 -2.94
CA ASP A 353 1.56 -22.74 -1.54
C ASP A 353 1.45 -21.50 -0.64
N GLU A 354 2.18 -20.42 -0.95
CA GLU A 354 2.03 -19.13 -0.28
C GLU A 354 0.66 -18.50 -0.60
N LEU A 355 0.21 -18.60 -1.85
CA LEU A 355 -1.11 -18.14 -2.27
C LEU A 355 -2.24 -18.91 -1.55
N GLU A 356 -2.07 -20.22 -1.34
CA GLU A 356 -3.00 -21.03 -0.54
C GLU A 356 -3.03 -20.57 0.92
N LEU A 357 -1.85 -20.32 1.54
CA LEU A 357 -1.76 -19.80 2.90
C LEU A 357 -2.47 -18.45 3.05
N ILE A 358 -2.28 -17.52 2.10
CA ILE A 358 -2.98 -16.23 2.08
C ILE A 358 -4.50 -16.43 2.08
N TRP A 359 -4.97 -17.43 1.33
CA TRP A 359 -6.39 -17.78 1.27
C TRP A 359 -6.92 -18.37 2.58
N ASP A 360 -6.15 -19.26 3.20
CA ASP A 360 -6.53 -19.94 4.44
C ASP A 360 -6.51 -19.00 5.65
N GLU A 361 -5.55 -18.07 5.71
CA GLU A 361 -5.47 -17.05 6.76
C GLU A 361 -6.47 -15.89 6.53
N GLY A 362 -6.84 -15.65 5.27
CA GLY A 362 -7.91 -14.76 4.87
C GLY A 362 -7.59 -13.26 4.99
N LYS A 363 -8.61 -12.44 4.68
CA LYS A 363 -8.48 -10.97 4.53
C LYS A 363 -8.03 -10.26 5.80
N ALA A 364 -8.33 -10.79 6.99
CA ALA A 364 -7.92 -10.18 8.26
C ALA A 364 -6.41 -10.26 8.48
N ALA A 365 -5.78 -11.38 8.13
CA ALA A 365 -4.33 -11.54 8.17
C ALA A 365 -3.63 -10.86 6.99
N HIS A 366 -4.29 -10.83 5.82
CA HIS A 366 -3.77 -10.26 4.58
C HIS A 366 -4.62 -9.08 4.07
N PRO A 367 -4.68 -7.95 4.80
CA PRO A 367 -5.58 -6.83 4.46
C PRO A 367 -5.25 -6.19 3.11
N ASN A 368 -4.02 -6.35 2.62
CA ASN A 368 -3.57 -5.82 1.34
C ASN A 368 -3.82 -6.74 0.14
N VAL A 369 -4.46 -7.90 0.31
CA VAL A 369 -4.75 -8.85 -0.79
C VAL A 369 -6.25 -8.93 -1.03
N VAL A 370 -6.70 -8.84 -2.28
CA VAL A 370 -8.10 -9.11 -2.68
C VAL A 370 -8.15 -10.32 -3.59
N ILE A 371 -8.71 -11.40 -3.08
CA ILE A 371 -8.93 -12.65 -3.79
C ILE A 371 -10.35 -13.15 -3.47
N PRO A 372 -10.99 -13.91 -4.38
CA PRO A 372 -12.33 -14.44 -4.13
C PRO A 372 -12.40 -15.26 -2.85
N SER A 373 -13.38 -15.01 -1.99
CA SER A 373 -13.52 -15.71 -0.70
C SER A 373 -14.06 -17.14 -0.81
N SER A 374 -14.54 -17.54 -1.98
CA SER A 374 -15.12 -18.87 -2.21
C SER A 374 -14.08 -19.98 -2.11
N ASP A 375 -14.31 -20.96 -1.22
CA ASP A 375 -13.50 -22.17 -1.13
C ASP A 375 -13.53 -22.98 -2.43
N GLU A 376 -14.65 -22.99 -3.14
CA GLU A 376 -14.74 -23.66 -4.45
C GLU A 376 -13.81 -22.98 -5.46
N TYR A 377 -13.79 -21.64 -5.51
CA TYR A 377 -12.88 -20.89 -6.36
C TYR A 377 -11.42 -21.25 -6.06
N LYS A 378 -11.05 -21.19 -4.78
CA LYS A 378 -9.70 -21.54 -4.29
C LYS A 378 -9.31 -22.94 -4.73
N GLN A 379 -10.11 -23.95 -4.38
CA GLN A 379 -9.79 -25.35 -4.62
C GLN A 379 -9.65 -25.66 -6.11
N ARG A 380 -10.59 -25.18 -6.94
CA ARG A 380 -10.55 -25.41 -8.39
C ARG A 380 -9.33 -24.77 -9.03
N LEU A 381 -8.99 -23.54 -8.65
CA LEU A 381 -7.82 -22.83 -9.15
C LEU A 381 -6.51 -23.53 -8.76
N LEU A 382 -6.31 -23.79 -7.46
CA LEU A 382 -5.07 -24.37 -6.95
C LEU A 382 -4.86 -25.80 -7.48
N PHE A 383 -5.92 -26.61 -7.54
CA PHE A 383 -5.87 -27.94 -8.14
C PHE A 383 -5.38 -27.87 -9.59
N TYR A 384 -5.98 -26.98 -10.38
CA TYR A 384 -5.63 -26.81 -11.79
C TYR A 384 -4.17 -26.33 -11.96
N MET A 385 -3.75 -25.31 -11.20
CA MET A 385 -2.37 -24.79 -11.26
C MET A 385 -1.34 -25.88 -10.91
N ARG A 386 -1.57 -26.62 -9.81
CA ARG A 386 -0.69 -27.73 -9.40
C ARG A 386 -0.63 -28.83 -10.48
N GLN A 387 -1.76 -29.14 -11.11
CA GLN A 387 -1.79 -30.11 -12.21
C GLN A 387 -0.96 -29.64 -13.42
N LYS A 388 -1.06 -28.37 -13.81
CA LYS A 388 -0.28 -27.78 -14.91
C LYS A 388 1.22 -27.76 -14.60
N VAL A 389 1.61 -27.32 -13.40
CA VAL A 389 3.00 -27.38 -12.92
C VAL A 389 3.55 -28.80 -12.98
N ARG A 390 2.81 -29.79 -12.48
CA ARG A 390 3.23 -31.19 -12.51
C ARG A 390 3.44 -31.70 -13.93
N LYS A 391 2.49 -31.45 -14.83
CA LYS A 391 2.58 -31.85 -16.25
C LYS A 391 3.77 -31.19 -16.94
N PHE A 392 3.98 -29.91 -16.70
CA PHE A 392 5.11 -29.15 -17.26
C PHE A 392 6.45 -29.74 -16.82
N LYS A 393 6.64 -29.98 -15.51
CA LYS A 393 7.87 -30.59 -14.98
C LYS A 393 8.11 -32.00 -15.52
N GLN A 394 7.07 -32.82 -15.68
CA GLN A 394 7.19 -34.16 -16.27
C GLN A 394 7.64 -34.11 -17.73
N ALA A 395 7.07 -33.19 -18.54
CA ALA A 395 7.46 -33.02 -19.94
C ALA A 395 8.92 -32.57 -20.08
N ALA A 396 9.38 -31.67 -19.20
CA ALA A 396 10.77 -31.20 -19.18
C ALA A 396 11.77 -32.32 -18.87
N VAL A 397 11.45 -33.22 -17.93
CA VAL A 397 12.29 -34.39 -17.60
C VAL A 397 12.35 -35.40 -18.76
N GLY A 398 11.22 -35.62 -19.45
CA GLY A 398 11.14 -36.54 -20.58
C GLY A 398 11.97 -36.11 -21.81
N GLN A 399 12.14 -34.80 -22.04
CA GLN A 399 12.97 -34.28 -23.13
C GLN A 399 14.47 -34.36 -22.84
N GLY A 400 14.89 -34.39 -21.57
CA GLY A 400 16.30 -34.50 -21.18
C GLY A 400 16.92 -35.90 -21.33
N ASN A 401 16.11 -36.96 -21.36
CA ASN A 401 16.58 -38.35 -21.45
C ASN A 401 16.55 -38.93 -22.89
N GLY A 402 16.13 -38.15 -23.90
CA GLY A 402 16.03 -38.59 -25.29
C GLY A 402 17.19 -38.19 -26.20
N GLY A 403 18.25 -37.60 -25.64
CA GLY A 403 19.41 -37.09 -26.38
C GLY A 403 20.75 -37.62 -25.87
N GLN A 404 20.84 -38.94 -25.65
CA GLN A 404 22.11 -39.66 -25.44
C GLN A 404 22.34 -40.67 -26.56
#